data_AF-A0A374UR40-F1
#
_entry.id   AF-A0A374UR40-F1
#
_cell.length_a   1.000
_cell.length_b   1.000
_cell.length_c   1.000
_cell.angle_alpha   90.00
_cell.angle_beta   90.00
_cell.angle_gamma   90.00
#
_symmetry.space_group_name_H-M   'P 1'
#
loop_
_entity.id
_entity.type
_entity.pdbx_description
1 polymer ?
#
loop_
_entity_poly.entity_id
_entity_poly.type
_entity_poly.pdbx_seq_one_letter_code
_entity_poly.pdbx_strand_id
1 'polypeptide(L)'
;MGKENVVSVLIPRCEYMVIASLGVLKAGAAYQPLDPSYPPERLSFMINDSSAKLLIADESLLELLPDYKGDILLTRDILNLPKSDAIIEKPHLDDFWL
;
A
#
# COMPACT_ATOMS: atom_id res chain seq x y z
N MET A 1 8.69 6.86 -4.32
CA MET A 1 8.48 5.55 -4.98
C MET A 1 8.48 5.78 -6.48
N GLY A 2 8.97 4.83 -7.27
CA GLY A 2 8.98 4.91 -8.74
C GLY A 2 8.05 3.89 -9.38
N LYS A 3 7.79 4.04 -10.68
CA LYS A 3 7.24 2.99 -11.55
C LYS A 3 8.09 1.73 -11.31
N GLU A 4 7.48 0.58 -11.13
CA GLU A 4 8.11 -0.70 -10.70
C GLU A 4 8.23 -0.95 -9.18
N ASN A 5 7.75 -0.05 -8.31
CA ASN A 5 7.66 -0.36 -6.88
C ASN A 5 6.30 -0.95 -6.51
N VAL A 6 6.31 -2.00 -5.69
CA VAL A 6 5.11 -2.61 -5.11
C VAL A 6 5.02 -2.22 -3.62
N VAL A 7 3.83 -1.82 -3.19
CA VAL A 7 3.50 -1.56 -1.79
C VAL A 7 2.40 -2.53 -1.35
N SER A 8 2.65 -3.33 -0.34
CA SER A 8 1.64 -4.25 0.20
C SER A 8 0.68 -3.51 1.12
N VAL A 9 -0.60 -3.84 1.07
CA VAL A 9 -1.67 -3.20 1.86
C VAL A 9 -2.39 -4.27 2.65
N LEU A 10 -2.22 -4.29 3.97
CA LEU A 10 -2.85 -5.21 4.92
C LEU A 10 -3.73 -4.41 5.89
N ILE A 11 -4.93 -4.06 5.44
CA ILE A 11 -5.88 -3.22 6.18
C ILE A 11 -7.23 -3.93 6.17
N PRO A 12 -8.00 -3.94 7.28
CA PRO A 12 -9.36 -4.47 7.26
C PRO A 12 -10.25 -3.62 6.34
N ARG A 13 -11.49 -4.06 6.12
CA ARG A 13 -12.45 -3.29 5.34
C ARG A 13 -12.84 -1.98 6.05
N CYS A 14 -12.19 -0.89 5.69
CA CYS A 14 -12.45 0.47 6.13
C CYS A 14 -12.04 1.50 5.06
N GLU A 15 -12.23 2.79 5.34
CA GLU A 15 -11.86 3.89 4.45
C GLU A 15 -10.37 3.91 4.11
N TYR A 16 -9.50 3.53 5.05
CA TYR A 16 -8.05 3.53 4.85
C TYR A 16 -7.62 2.53 3.77
N MET A 17 -8.38 1.47 3.53
CA MET A 17 -8.11 0.53 2.43
C MET A 17 -8.13 1.23 1.07
N VAL A 18 -9.08 2.15 0.86
CA VAL A 18 -9.19 2.93 -0.40
C VAL A 18 -8.17 4.07 -0.40
N ILE A 19 -8.00 4.77 0.71
CA ILE A 19 -7.04 5.87 0.85
C ILE A 19 -5.61 5.38 0.56
N ALA A 20 -5.19 4.27 1.17
CA ALA A 20 -3.88 3.68 0.98
C ALA A 20 -3.66 3.26 -0.47
N SER A 21 -4.61 2.51 -1.05
CA SER A 21 -4.54 2.06 -2.45
C SER A 21 -4.39 3.24 -3.43
N LEU A 22 -5.20 4.30 -3.26
CA LEU A 22 -5.10 5.51 -4.08
C LEU A 22 -3.80 6.28 -3.83
N GLY A 23 -3.31 6.34 -2.59
CA GLY A 23 -2.04 6.95 -2.25
C GLY A 23 -0.86 6.27 -2.94
N VAL A 24 -0.85 4.93 -2.96
CA VAL A 24 0.17 4.13 -3.66
C VAL A 24 0.13 4.38 -5.16
N LEU A 25 -1.07 4.35 -5.78
CA LEU A 25 -1.23 4.64 -7.21
C LEU A 25 -0.78 6.06 -7.56
N LYS A 26 -1.12 7.05 -6.73
CA LYS A 26 -0.67 8.45 -6.92
C LYS A 26 0.84 8.60 -6.77
N ALA A 27 1.49 7.79 -5.95
CA ALA A 27 2.94 7.74 -5.84
C ALA A 27 3.63 7.04 -7.02
N GLY A 28 2.87 6.58 -8.03
CA GLY A 28 3.38 5.89 -9.21
C GLY A 28 3.75 4.42 -8.96
N ALA A 29 3.33 3.85 -7.83
CA ALA A 29 3.59 2.47 -7.44
C ALA A 29 2.36 1.58 -7.68
N ALA A 30 2.58 0.28 -7.76
CA ALA A 30 1.51 -0.72 -7.72
C ALA A 30 1.21 -1.09 -6.27
N TYR A 31 -0.06 -1.29 -5.93
CA TYR A 31 -0.41 -1.84 -4.61
C TYR A 31 -0.71 -3.33 -4.73
N GLN A 32 -0.30 -4.10 -3.72
CA GLN A 32 -0.65 -5.50 -3.54
C GLN A 32 -1.61 -5.62 -2.36
N PRO A 33 -2.89 -5.98 -2.56
CA PRO A 33 -3.80 -6.22 -1.46
C PRO A 33 -3.47 -7.56 -0.77
N LEU A 34 -3.38 -7.52 0.56
CA LEU A 34 -3.24 -8.69 1.42
C LEU A 34 -4.55 -8.88 2.21
N ASP A 35 -5.21 -10.02 2.02
CA ASP A 35 -6.47 -10.33 2.72
C ASP A 35 -6.18 -10.92 4.10
N PRO A 36 -6.59 -10.27 5.22
CA PRO A 36 -6.32 -10.76 6.57
C PRO A 36 -6.97 -12.12 6.89
N SER A 37 -7.91 -12.60 6.07
CA SER A 37 -8.49 -13.94 6.20
C SER A 37 -7.58 -15.06 5.71
N TYR A 38 -6.49 -14.73 5.02
CA TYR A 38 -5.48 -15.71 4.60
C TYR A 38 -4.56 -16.10 5.77
N PRO A 39 -4.08 -17.36 5.78
CA PRO A 39 -3.15 -17.81 6.80
C PRO A 39 -1.82 -17.03 6.72
N PRO A 40 -1.13 -16.81 7.86
CA PRO A 40 0.13 -16.06 7.93
C PRO A 40 1.19 -16.50 6.92
N GLU A 41 1.30 -17.80 6.66
CA GLU A 41 2.28 -18.36 5.71
C GLU A 41 2.00 -17.89 4.28
N ARG A 42 0.72 -17.78 3.90
CA ARG A 42 0.31 -17.30 2.58
C ARG A 42 0.58 -15.80 2.45
N LEU A 43 0.26 -15.03 3.49
CA LEU A 43 0.56 -13.59 3.52
C LEU A 43 2.06 -13.33 3.40
N SER A 44 2.87 -14.09 4.15
CA SER A 44 4.33 -14.02 4.13
C SER A 44 4.89 -14.40 2.76
N PHE A 45 4.36 -15.44 2.12
CA PHE A 45 4.74 -15.80 0.76
C PHE A 45 4.43 -14.67 -0.22
N MET A 46 3.21 -14.13 -0.17
CA MET A 46 2.75 -13.07 -1.08
C MET A 46 3.60 -11.79 -0.97
N ILE A 47 3.88 -11.32 0.24
CA ILE A 47 4.66 -10.10 0.44
C ILE A 47 6.12 -10.29 -0.01
N ASN A 48 6.71 -11.46 0.26
CA ASN A 48 8.08 -11.78 -0.17
C ASN A 48 8.19 -11.92 -1.69
N ASP A 49 7.25 -12.61 -2.34
CA ASP A 49 7.22 -12.80 -3.80
C ASP A 49 7.10 -11.46 -4.54
N SER A 50 6.26 -10.56 -4.03
CA SER A 50 6.09 -9.22 -4.60
C SER A 50 7.30 -8.29 -4.45
N SER A 51 8.29 -8.68 -3.64
CA SER A 51 9.44 -7.83 -3.26
C SER A 51 9.03 -6.46 -2.71
N ALA A 52 7.85 -6.38 -2.07
CA ALA A 52 7.33 -5.13 -1.52
C ALA A 52 8.22 -4.61 -0.39
N LYS A 53 8.74 -3.38 -0.58
CA LYS A 53 9.64 -2.72 0.37
C LYS A 53 8.91 -1.96 1.47
N LEU A 54 7.63 -1.68 1.25
CA LEU A 54 6.75 -0.96 2.16
C LEU A 54 5.45 -1.77 2.36
N LEU A 55 5.06 -1.91 3.62
CA LEU A 55 3.77 -2.41 4.04
C LEU A 55 2.95 -1.27 4.64
N ILE A 56 1.77 -1.00 4.10
CA ILE A 56 0.77 -0.16 4.76
C ILE A 56 -0.17 -1.10 5.50
N ALA A 57 -0.24 -1.00 6.83
CA ALA A 57 -1.00 -1.94 7.64
C ALA A 57 -1.80 -1.28 8.76
N ASP A 58 -2.87 -1.96 9.16
CA ASP A 58 -3.46 -1.70 10.47
C ASP A 58 -2.63 -2.38 11.57
N GLU A 59 -2.41 -1.68 12.70
CA GLU A 59 -1.58 -2.18 13.80
C GLU A 59 -2.11 -3.51 14.35
N SER A 60 -3.43 -3.71 14.34
CA SER A 60 -4.07 -4.95 14.81
C SER A 60 -3.78 -6.19 13.96
N LEU A 61 -3.26 -6.01 12.73
CA LEU A 61 -3.00 -7.09 11.78
C LEU A 61 -1.51 -7.44 11.66
N LEU A 62 -0.61 -6.70 12.32
CA LEU A 62 0.83 -6.95 12.20
C LEU A 62 1.26 -8.33 12.71
N GLU A 63 0.51 -8.91 13.65
CA GLU A 63 0.77 -10.26 14.14
C GLU A 63 0.65 -11.34 13.05
N LEU A 64 -0.02 -11.05 11.93
CA LEU A 64 -0.11 -11.95 10.77
C LEU A 64 1.18 -12.00 9.94
N LEU A 65 2.10 -11.06 10.14
CA LEU A 65 3.37 -10.93 9.41
C LEU A 65 4.56 -10.71 10.37
N PRO A 66 4.82 -11.63 11.31
CA PRO A 66 5.84 -11.44 12.36
C PRO A 66 7.27 -11.30 11.80
N ASP A 67 7.51 -11.87 10.62
CA ASP A 67 8.83 -11.91 9.98
C ASP A 67 9.05 -10.78 8.98
N TYR A 68 8.07 -9.92 8.72
CA TYR A 68 8.25 -8.79 7.81
C TYR A 68 9.25 -7.78 8.40
N LYS A 69 10.33 -7.47 7.66
CA LYS A 69 11.41 -6.56 8.09
C LYS A 69 11.51 -5.29 7.25
N GLY A 70 10.57 -5.07 6.32
CA GLY A 70 10.54 -3.86 5.50
C GLY A 70 9.99 -2.66 6.27
N ASP A 71 9.86 -1.54 5.57
CA ASP A 71 9.25 -0.34 6.15
C ASP A 71 7.76 -0.57 6.39
N ILE A 72 7.24 -0.06 7.51
CA ILE A 72 5.82 -0.17 7.85
C ILE A 72 5.26 1.23 8.04
N LEU A 73 4.17 1.51 7.34
CA LEU A 73 3.32 2.68 7.56
C LEU A 73 2.00 2.23 8.20
N LEU A 74 1.73 2.66 9.42
CA LEU A 74 0.48 2.32 10.10
C LEU A 74 -0.66 3.23 9.65
N THR A 75 -1.88 2.69 9.60
CA THR A 75 -3.11 3.44 9.29
C THR A 75 -3.28 4.68 10.17
N ARG A 76 -2.98 4.55 11.48
CA ARG A 76 -3.05 5.67 12.45
C ARG A 76 -2.11 6.84 12.14
N ASP A 77 -1.03 6.59 11.38
CA ASP A 77 -0.01 7.59 11.08
C ASP A 77 -0.28 8.32 9.77
N ILE A 78 -1.22 7.83 8.94
CA ILE A 78 -1.54 8.40 7.62
C ILE A 78 -1.94 9.88 7.72
N LEU A 79 -2.71 10.25 8.74
CA LEU A 79 -3.16 11.64 8.92
C LEU A 79 -2.04 12.58 9.39
N ASN A 80 -0.94 12.03 9.90
CA ASN A 80 0.23 12.77 10.37
C ASN A 80 1.34 12.86 9.32
N LEU A 81 1.14 12.26 8.14
CA LEU A 81 2.10 12.35 7.05
C LEU A 81 2.30 13.81 6.64
N PRO A 82 3.54 14.18 6.24
CA PRO A 82 3.77 15.50 5.67
C PRO A 82 2.86 15.70 4.46
N LYS A 83 2.34 16.91 4.32
CA LYS A 83 1.57 17.25 3.12
C LYS A 83 2.48 17.06 1.90
N SER A 84 1.95 16.41 0.88
CA SER A 84 2.63 16.27 -0.38
C SER A 84 2.52 17.55 -1.17
N ASP A 85 3.63 18.04 -1.69
CA ASP A 85 3.67 19.13 -2.68
C ASP A 85 3.31 18.63 -4.10
N ALA A 86 3.01 17.34 -4.26
CA ALA A 86 2.60 16.77 -5.53
C ALA A 86 1.29 17.41 -6.01
N ILE A 87 1.36 18.09 -7.14
CA ILE A 87 0.20 18.66 -7.81
C ILE A 87 -0.45 17.54 -8.61
N ILE A 88 -1.73 17.28 -8.33
CA ILE A 88 -2.52 16.33 -9.10
C ILE A 88 -3.10 17.09 -10.29
N GLU A 89 -2.42 17.01 -11.43
CA GLU A 89 -2.97 17.49 -12.68
C GLU A 89 -4.14 16.59 -13.09
N LYS A 90 -5.24 17.21 -13.47
CA LYS A 90 -6.38 16.47 -14.00
C LYS A 90 -5.96 15.93 -15.38
N PRO A 91 -6.07 14.61 -15.63
CA PRO A 91 -5.69 14.06 -16.94
C PRO A 91 -6.53 14.72 -18.04
N HIS A 92 -5.88 15.06 -19.15
CA HIS A 92 -6.54 15.58 -20.35
C HIS A 92 -7.26 14.43 -21.06
N LEU A 93 -8.32 14.73 -21.83
CA LEU A 93 -9.05 13.68 -22.57
C LEU A 93 -8.15 12.91 -23.56
N ASP A 94 -7.12 13.58 -24.07
CA ASP A 94 -6.20 13.03 -25.06
C ASP A 94 -5.20 12.01 -24.45
N ASP A 95 -5.00 12.03 -23.13
CA ASP A 95 -4.06 11.11 -22.44
C ASP A 95 -4.54 9.65 -22.41
N PHE A 96 -5.82 9.41 -22.70
CA PHE A 96 -6.47 8.10 -22.64
C PHE A 96 -6.45 7.32 -23.95
N TRP A 97 -5.98 7.93 -25.04
CA TRP A 97 -6.04 7.36 -26.39
C TRP A 97 -4.65 7.17 -27.04
N LEU A 98 -3.58 7.20 -26.23
CA LEU A 98 -2.22 6.88 -26.62
C LEU A 98 -1.89 5.38 -26.42
#